data_AF-A0A4D4LG46-F1
#
_entry.id   AF-A0A4D4LG46-F1
#
_cell.length_a   1.000
_cell.length_b   1.000
_cell.length_c   1.000
_cell.angle_alpha   90.00
_cell.angle_beta   90.00
_cell.angle_gamma   90.00
#
_symmetry.space_group_name_H-M   'P 1'
#
loop_
_entity.id
_entity.type
_entity.pdbx_description
1 polymer ?
#
loop_
_entity_poly.entity_id
_entity_poly.type
_entity_poly.pdbx_seq_one_letter_code
_entity_poly.pdbx_strand_id
1 'polypeptide(L)'
;MVAQVDPTTRPTGLRDIECLWLNGLHKSAMSVFFSLAGYGRDARARADALRLPLFIMDLTGTPQPVNDPADVLIRMGPPDG
;
A
#
# COMPACT_ATOMS: atom_id res chain seq x y z
N MET A 1 2.56 10.56 7.29
CA MET A 1 2.28 9.37 6.45
C MET A 1 3.00 9.50 5.11
N VAL A 2 3.40 8.39 4.48
CA VAL A 2 3.98 8.33 3.14
C VAL A 2 3.03 7.52 2.25
N ALA A 3 2.57 8.12 1.16
CA ALA A 3 1.76 7.45 0.15
C ALA A 3 2.62 7.20 -1.10
N GLN A 4 2.76 5.94 -1.50
CA GLN A 4 3.40 5.55 -2.75
C GLN A 4 2.33 5.24 -3.78
N VAL A 5 2.48 5.79 -4.98
CA VAL A 5 1.60 5.52 -6.12
C VAL A 5 2.43 4.89 -7.24
N ASP A 6 2.03 3.70 -7.68
CA ASP A 6 2.57 3.02 -8.86
C ASP A 6 1.55 3.10 -10.00
N PRO A 7 1.77 3.99 -10.98
CA PRO A 7 0.89 4.16 -12.13
C PRO A 7 1.16 3.15 -13.25
N THR A 8 2.08 2.19 -13.06
CA THR A 8 2.46 1.27 -14.13
C THR A 8 1.39 0.20 -14.35
N THR A 9 1.39 -0.37 -15.56
CA THR A 9 0.49 -1.46 -15.96
C THR A 9 1.05 -2.85 -15.61
N ARG A 10 2.09 -2.92 -14.79
CA ARG A 10 2.70 -4.18 -14.34
C ARG A 10 2.45 -4.39 -12.85
N PRO A 11 2.17 -5.62 -12.40
CA PRO A 11 1.98 -5.87 -10.98
C PRO A 11 3.21 -5.43 -10.17
N THR A 12 2.95 -4.69 -9.09
CA THR A 12 3.97 -4.19 -8.16
C THR A 12 4.68 -5.38 -7.48
N GLY A 13 6.01 -5.30 -7.39
CA GLY A 13 6.86 -6.37 -6.91
C GLY A 13 7.15 -6.31 -5.41
N LEU A 14 7.73 -7.39 -4.88
CA LEU A 14 8.11 -7.51 -3.47
C LEU A 14 9.08 -6.39 -3.03
N ARG A 15 10.07 -6.07 -3.86
CA ARG A 15 11.09 -5.05 -3.54
C ARG A 15 10.47 -3.67 -3.34
N ASP A 16 9.42 -3.34 -4.09
CA ASP A 16 8.74 -2.05 -3.98
C ASP A 16 8.05 -1.90 -2.61
N ILE A 17 7.46 -2.99 -2.11
CA ILE A 17 6.86 -3.05 -0.76
C ILE A 17 7.92 -2.86 0.33
N GLU A 18 9.04 -3.57 0.23
CA GLU A 18 10.11 -3.50 1.24
C GLU A 18 10.80 -2.12 1.26
N CYS A 19 11.07 -1.56 0.08
CA CYS A 19 11.64 -0.23 -0.04
C CYS A 19 10.72 0.83 0.58
N LEU A 20 9.42 0.79 0.29
CA LEU A 20 8.45 1.72 0.87
C LEU A 20 8.36 1.57 2.40
N TRP A 21 8.33 0.33 2.88
CA TRP A 21 8.28 0.07 4.32
C TRP A 21 9.51 0.63 5.04
N LEU A 22 10.71 0.36 4.52
CA LEU A 22 11.97 0.91 5.07
C LEU A 22 11.99 2.44 5.00
N ASN A 23 11.47 3.05 3.93
CA ASN A 23 11.40 4.50 3.81
C ASN A 23 10.46 5.12 4.85
N GLY A 24 9.29 4.52 5.06
CA GLY A 24 8.33 4.96 6.09
C GLY A 24 8.91 4.82 7.49
N LEU A 25 9.51 3.66 7.79
CA LEU A 25 10.16 3.40 9.07
C LEU A 25 11.26 4.44 9.37
N HIS A 26 12.13 4.72 8.39
CA HIS A 26 13.17 5.74 8.53
C HIS A 26 12.58 7.13 8.84
N LYS A 27 11.43 7.46 8.26
CA LYS A 27 10.72 8.73 8.50
C LYS A 27 9.80 8.70 9.73
N SER A 28 9.78 7.60 10.49
CA SER A 28 8.81 7.36 11.57
C SER A 28 7.36 7.63 11.13
N ALA A 29 7.03 7.24 9.90
CA ALA A 29 5.75 7.51 9.27
C ALA A 29 5.10 6.21 8.80
N MET A 30 3.77 6.13 8.95
CA MET A 30 2.98 5.10 8.30
C MET A 30 3.15 5.16 6.78
N SER A 31 3.31 4.00 6.13
CA SER A 31 3.39 3.86 4.68
C SER A 31 2.12 3.25 4.10
N VAL A 32 1.68 3.72 2.94
CA VAL A 32 0.53 3.21 2.18
C VAL A 32 0.92 3.08 0.71
N PHE A 33 0.50 2.00 0.04
CA PHE A 33 0.78 1.76 -1.37
C PHE A 33 -0.50 1.74 -2.21
N PHE A 34 -0.50 2.45 -3.33
CA PHE A 34 -1.53 2.46 -4.36
C PHE A 34 -0.94 1.94 -5.67
N SER A 35 -1.58 0.97 -6.31
CA SER A 35 -1.11 0.40 -7.59
C SER A 35 -2.23 0.34 -8.61
N LEU A 36 -1.93 0.68 -9.86
CA LEU A 36 -2.90 0.56 -10.96
C LEU A 36 -3.07 -0.91 -11.39
N ALA A 37 -1.97 -1.64 -11.55
CA ALA A 37 -1.99 -3.04 -12.00
C ALA A 37 -2.08 -4.07 -10.86
N GLY A 38 -2.18 -3.59 -9.61
CA GLY A 38 -2.21 -4.44 -8.43
C GLY A 38 -0.85 -5.01 -8.07
N TYR A 39 -0.84 -6.11 -7.31
CA TYR A 39 0.34 -6.60 -6.62
C TYR A 39 0.64 -8.05 -6.97
N GLY A 40 1.93 -8.38 -7.08
CA GLY A 40 2.37 -9.76 -7.08
C GLY A 40 2.00 -10.49 -5.79
N ARG A 41 1.85 -11.81 -5.85
CA ARG A 41 1.46 -12.63 -4.68
C ARG A 41 2.40 -12.44 -3.49
N ASP A 42 3.71 -12.46 -3.75
CA ASP A 42 4.73 -12.30 -2.70
C ASP A 42 4.71 -10.89 -2.12
N ALA A 43 4.42 -9.87 -2.95
CA ALA A 43 4.27 -8.50 -2.50
C ALA A 43 3.07 -8.36 -1.55
N ARG A 44 1.94 -8.99 -1.86
CA ARG A 44 0.76 -9.00 -0.99
C ARG A 44 1.02 -9.71 0.34
N ALA A 45 1.58 -10.92 0.30
CA ALA A 45 1.92 -11.66 1.51
C ALA A 45 2.92 -10.90 2.40
N ARG A 46 3.89 -10.21 1.79
CA ARG A 46 4.83 -9.37 2.54
C ARG A 46 4.15 -8.15 3.17
N ALA A 47 3.27 -7.48 2.41
CA ALA A 47 2.53 -6.33 2.93
C ALA A 47 1.65 -6.71 4.13
N ASP A 48 1.02 -7.88 4.10
CA ASP A 48 0.23 -8.40 5.22
C ASP A 48 1.08 -8.60 6.47
N ALA A 49 2.26 -9.23 6.31
CA ALA A 49 3.21 -9.42 7.41
C ALA A 49 3.73 -8.10 7.99
N LEU A 50 3.92 -7.08 7.14
CA LEU A 50 4.38 -5.74 7.53
C LEU A 50 3.24 -4.81 7.95
N ARG A 51 1.98 -5.26 7.89
CA ARG A 51 0.78 -4.45 8.11
C ARG A 51 0.74 -3.20 7.22
N LEU A 52 1.28 -3.28 6.01
CA LEU A 52 1.31 -2.19 5.04
C LEU A 52 -0.01 -2.17 4.23
N PRO A 53 -0.81 -1.09 4.31
CA PRO A 53 -2.05 -0.96 3.56
C PRO A 53 -1.82 -0.91 2.05
N LEU A 54 -2.47 -1.81 1.33
CA LEU A 54 -2.44 -1.90 -0.12
C LEU A 54 -3.77 -1.50 -0.73
N PHE A 55 -3.71 -0.64 -1.74
CA PHE A 55 -4.86 -0.22 -2.53
C PHE A 55 -4.63 -0.47 -4.02
N ILE A 56 -5.70 -0.84 -4.73
CA ILE A 56 -5.75 -0.77 -6.19
C ILE A 56 -6.53 0.47 -6.59
N MET A 57 -6.02 1.20 -7.58
CA MET A 57 -6.77 2.33 -8.16
C MET A 57 -7.67 1.80 -9.27
N ASP A 58 -8.98 2.00 -9.12
CA ASP A 58 -9.91 1.77 -10.23
C ASP A 58 -9.89 2.94 -11.23
N LEU A 59 -10.54 2.75 -12.38
CA LEU A 59 -10.61 3.77 -13.45
C LEU A 59 -11.39 5.02 -13.05
N THR A 60 -12.10 5.01 -11.91
CA THR A 60 -12.81 6.17 -11.36
C THR A 60 -11.94 6.99 -10.40
N GLY A 61 -10.74 6.50 -10.08
CA GLY A 61 -9.83 7.12 -9.12
C GLY A 61 -10.15 6.77 -7.67
N THR A 62 -11.06 5.82 -7.42
CA THR A 62 -11.41 5.38 -6.06
C THR A 62 -10.44 4.29 -5.62
N PRO A 63 -9.72 4.45 -4.50
CA PRO A 63 -8.82 3.42 -4.02
C PRO A 63 -9.60 2.27 -3.36
N GLN A 64 -9.43 1.06 -3.88
CA GLN A 64 -10.06 -0.15 -3.36
C GLN A 64 -9.08 -0.89 -2.45
N PRO A 65 -9.48 -1.27 -1.22
CA PRO A 65 -8.60 -1.97 -0.29
C PRO A 65 -8.29 -3.37 -0.81
N VAL A 66 -7.03 -3.79 -0.68
CA VAL A 66 -6.55 -5.10 -1.15
C VAL A 66 -6.24 -6.02 0.03
N ASN A 67 -6.02 -5.50 1.23
CA ASN A 67 -5.72 -6.30 2.41
C ASN A 67 -6.32 -5.71 3.69
N ASP A 68 -6.37 -6.52 4.75
CA ASP A 68 -6.97 -6.13 6.02
C ASP A 68 -6.41 -4.80 6.59
N PRO A 69 -5.10 -4.49 6.52
CA PRO A 69 -4.60 -3.17 6.91
C PRO A 69 -5.22 -2.01 6.11
N ALA A 70 -5.50 -2.19 4.81
CA ALA A 70 -6.19 -1.18 3.99
C ALA A 70 -7.68 -1.04 4.36
N ASP A 71 -8.36 -2.15 4.64
CA ASP A 71 -9.74 -2.11 5.14
C ASP A 71 -9.85 -1.37 6.47
N VAL A 72 -8.92 -1.63 7.39
CA VAL A 72 -8.84 -0.92 8.67
C VAL A 72 -8.58 0.57 8.43
N LEU A 73 -7.68 0.93 7.52
CA LEU A 73 -7.37 2.32 7.21
C LEU A 73 -8.59 3.07 6.65
N ILE A 74 -9.38 2.46 5.76
CA ILE A 74 -10.62 3.08 5.27
C ILE A 74 -11.60 3.32 6.43
N ARG A 75 -11.75 2.35 7.33
CA ARG A 75 -12.73 2.42 8.43
C ARG A 75 -12.35 3.43 9.51
N MET A 76 -11.06 3.49 9.85
CA MET A 76 -10.57 4.31 10.96
C MET A 76 -10.10 5.69 10.52
N GLY A 77 -9.84 5.88 9.22
CA GLY A 77 -9.10 7.04 8.72
C GLY A 77 -7.60 6.95 9.04
N PRO A 78 -6.78 7.85 8.47
CA PRO A 78 -5.38 7.96 8.87
C PRO A 78 -5.28 8.31 10.36
N PRO A 79 -4.29 7.77 11.10
CA PRO A 79 -4.07 8.18 12.49
C PRO A 79 -3.89 9.70 12.55
N ASP A 80 -4.54 10.34 13.52
CA ASP A 80 -4.67 11.79 13.66
C ASP A 80 -3.40 12.54 13.23
N GLY A 81 -3.58 13.50 12.30
CA GLY A 81 -2.52 14.24 11.61
C GLY A 81 -1.71 15.18 12.48
#